data_AF-A0A8W8MQK9-F1
#
_entry.id   AF-A0A8W8MQK9-F1
#
_cell.length_a   1.000
_cell.length_b   1.000
_cell.length_c   1.000
_cell.angle_alpha   90.00
_cell.angle_beta   90.00
_cell.angle_gamma   90.00
#
_symmetry.space_group_name_H-M   'P 1'
#
loop_
_entity.id
_entity.type
_entity.pdbx_description
1 polymer ?
#
loop_
_entity_poly.entity_id
_entity_poly.type
_entity_poly.pdbx_seq_one_letter_code
_entity_poly.pdbx_strand_id
1 'polypeptide(L)'
;MHLKVVVDPDALNMKFFDREMFYSLLVLFLITWRTEAETCQSLSDCAQSAKCCKNSYGDVLPPREGSQEPLEITGQCSYRLGREYEQCYPKYCECAPGLECYRPISGVCCIPYQCHNATWVREDREYWDTCFRDPHCPLPP
;
A
#
# COMPACT_ATOMS: atom_id res chain seq x y z
N MET A 1 38.26 38.30 -29.40
CA MET A 1 38.09 36.92 -29.92
C MET A 1 36.62 36.57 -29.84
N HIS A 2 35.90 36.61 -30.96
CA HIS A 2 34.52 36.15 -31.05
C HIS A 2 34.53 34.80 -31.76
N LEU A 3 34.28 33.71 -31.04
CA LEU A 3 34.04 32.42 -31.66
C LEU A 3 32.64 32.45 -32.29
N LYS A 4 32.58 32.46 -33.62
CA LYS A 4 31.38 32.10 -34.36
C LYS A 4 31.32 30.58 -34.44
N VAL A 5 30.42 29.97 -33.68
CA VAL A 5 30.04 28.57 -33.88
C VAL A 5 29.07 28.56 -35.06
N VAL A 6 29.57 28.13 -36.22
CA VAL A 6 28.74 27.84 -37.39
C VAL A 6 28.09 26.47 -37.14
N VAL A 7 26.78 26.45 -36.91
CA VAL A 7 26.00 25.22 -36.85
C VAL A 7 25.59 24.89 -38.27
N ASP A 8 26.21 23.85 -38.82
CA ASP A 8 25.91 23.29 -40.13
C ASP A 8 24.55 22.56 -40.09
N PRO A 9 23.53 22.98 -40.86
CA PRO A 9 22.20 22.40 -40.80
C PRO A 9 22.07 21.02 -41.49
N ASP A 10 23.13 20.52 -42.11
CA ASP A 10 23.10 19.27 -42.89
C ASP A 10 23.50 18.00 -42.09
N ALA A 11 23.75 18.12 -40.78
CA ALA A 11 23.83 16.95 -39.89
C ALA A 11 22.45 16.33 -39.55
N LEU A 12 21.40 16.76 -40.25
CA LEU A 12 20.01 16.33 -40.09
C LEU A 12 19.70 15.05 -40.90
N ASN A 13 20.61 14.08 -40.86
CA ASN A 13 20.41 12.76 -41.46
C ASN A 13 20.68 11.63 -40.43
N MET A 14 20.16 11.77 -39.21
CA MET A 14 19.93 10.62 -38.33
C MET A 14 18.60 9.94 -38.69
N LYS A 15 18.51 9.39 -39.91
CA LYS A 15 17.51 8.37 -40.23
C LYS A 15 18.02 7.01 -39.75
N PHE A 16 18.07 6.82 -38.43
CA PHE A 16 18.29 5.49 -37.84
C PHE A 16 17.88 5.44 -36.36
N PHE A 17 16.72 6.03 -36.03
CA PHE A 17 16.05 5.65 -34.78
C PHE A 17 15.33 4.33 -35.05
N ASP A 18 16.06 3.24 -34.84
CA ASP A 18 15.57 1.89 -34.98
C ASP A 18 14.32 1.71 -34.11
N ARG A 19 13.24 1.22 -34.70
CA ARG A 19 11.92 1.12 -34.05
C ARG A 19 12.01 0.34 -32.74
N GLU A 20 12.91 -0.64 -32.69
CA GLU A 20 13.21 -1.48 -31.53
C GLU A 20 13.91 -0.73 -30.38
N MET A 21 14.75 0.28 -30.67
CA MET A 21 15.33 1.16 -29.64
C MET A 21 14.26 2.02 -28.99
N PHE A 22 13.28 2.50 -29.77
CA PHE A 22 12.19 3.31 -29.23
C PHE A 22 11.30 2.49 -28.29
N TYR A 23 10.96 1.25 -28.68
CA TYR A 23 10.23 0.33 -27.80
C TYR A 23 11.02 -0.02 -26.54
N SER A 24 12.33 -0.26 -26.65
CA SER A 24 13.19 -0.55 -25.50
C SER A 24 13.25 0.63 -24.52
N LEU A 25 13.37 1.86 -25.02
CA LEU A 25 13.33 3.07 -24.21
C LEU A 25 11.96 3.29 -23.57
N LEU A 26 10.86 3.05 -24.30
CA LEU A 26 9.50 3.12 -23.76
C LEU A 26 9.27 2.10 -22.64
N VAL A 27 9.76 0.87 -22.81
CA VAL A 27 9.69 -0.17 -21.79
C VAL A 27 10.51 0.22 -20.56
N LEU A 28 11.74 0.72 -20.74
CA LEU A 28 12.57 1.22 -19.64
C LEU A 28 11.90 2.39 -18.91
N PHE A 29 11.29 3.32 -19.63
CA PHE A 29 10.55 4.45 -19.05
C PHE A 29 9.31 3.96 -18.27
N LEU A 30 8.55 3.00 -18.81
CA LEU A 30 7.42 2.41 -18.09
C LEU A 30 7.86 1.64 -16.82
N ILE A 31 9.06 1.07 -16.81
CA ILE A 31 9.62 0.37 -15.65
C ILE A 31 10.11 1.38 -14.59
N THR A 32 10.77 2.47 -14.98
CA THR A 32 11.32 3.46 -14.03
C THR A 32 10.26 4.36 -13.41
N TRP A 33 9.12 4.59 -14.07
CA TRP A 33 8.01 5.36 -13.49
C TRP A 33 7.34 4.65 -12.30
N ARG A 34 7.63 3.36 -12.08
CA ARG A 34 7.01 2.56 -11.03
C ARG A 34 7.76 2.55 -9.70
N THR A 35 8.92 3.18 -9.61
CA THR A 35 9.88 2.90 -8.50
C THR A 35 10.28 4.10 -7.65
N GLU A 36 9.50 5.18 -7.63
CA GLU A 36 9.56 6.09 -6.47
C GLU A 36 8.57 5.58 -5.43
N ALA A 37 9.06 4.69 -4.57
CA ALA A 37 8.39 4.41 -3.31
C ALA A 37 8.47 5.69 -2.47
N GLU A 38 7.46 6.55 -2.61
CA GLU A 38 7.29 7.73 -1.77
C GLU A 38 7.37 7.30 -0.29
N THR A 39 8.28 7.91 0.46
CA THR A 39 8.36 7.71 1.89
C THR A 39 7.16 8.40 2.55
N CYS A 40 6.54 7.73 3.51
CA CYS A 40 5.33 8.21 4.17
C CYS A 40 5.45 8.06 5.68
N GLN A 41 4.82 8.95 6.43
CA GLN A 41 4.62 8.80 7.87
C GLN A 41 3.17 8.40 8.18
N SER A 42 2.30 8.60 7.20
CA SER A 42 0.88 8.31 7.21
C SER A 42 0.39 8.14 5.76
N LEU A 43 -0.78 7.52 5.56
CA LEU A 43 -1.34 7.39 4.20
C LEU A 43 -1.55 8.75 3.50
N SER A 44 -1.82 9.82 4.25
CA SER A 44 -2.01 11.16 3.69
C SER A 44 -0.75 11.74 3.05
N ASP A 45 0.42 11.19 3.33
CA ASP A 45 1.67 11.60 2.69
C ASP A 45 1.86 10.96 1.30
N CYS A 46 1.04 9.96 0.96
CA CYS A 46 1.11 9.25 -0.31
C CYS A 46 0.21 9.86 -1.38
N ALA A 47 0.58 9.66 -2.65
CA ALA A 47 -0.32 9.91 -3.78
C ALA A 47 -1.70 9.22 -3.60
N GLN A 48 -2.76 9.81 -4.16
CA GLN A 48 -4.14 9.27 -4.04
C GLN A 48 -4.31 7.84 -4.57
N SER A 49 -3.42 7.38 -5.45
CA SER A 49 -3.40 6.00 -5.95
C SER A 49 -2.81 4.99 -4.96
N ALA A 50 -2.12 5.45 -3.93
CA ALA A 50 -1.58 4.58 -2.90
C ALA A 50 -2.71 3.97 -2.07
N LYS A 51 -2.50 2.72 -1.68
CA LYS A 51 -3.46 1.90 -0.95
C LYS A 51 -3.11 1.75 0.51
N CYS A 52 -1.87 2.00 0.89
CA CYS A 52 -1.40 1.84 2.26
C CYS A 52 -0.05 2.55 2.46
N CYS A 53 0.26 2.93 3.70
CA CYS A 53 1.62 3.30 4.12
C CYS A 53 2.15 2.19 5.05
N LYS A 54 3.22 1.50 4.63
CA LYS A 54 3.76 0.34 5.38
C LYS A 54 5.22 0.53 5.74
N ASN A 55 5.62 0.15 6.93
CA ASN A 55 7.03 0.16 7.33
C ASN A 55 7.80 -1.03 6.71
N SER A 56 9.09 -1.16 7.03
CA SER A 56 9.94 -2.21 6.46
C SER A 56 9.56 -3.63 6.93
N TYR A 57 8.89 -3.74 8.08
CA TYR A 57 8.37 -4.98 8.65
C TYR A 57 7.00 -5.39 8.08
N GLY A 58 6.35 -4.50 7.30
CA GLY A 58 5.02 -4.73 6.73
C GLY A 58 3.86 -4.21 7.62
N ASP A 59 4.17 -3.56 8.73
CA ASP A 59 3.18 -2.95 9.61
C ASP A 59 2.60 -1.71 8.96
N VAL A 60 1.29 -1.51 9.16
CA VAL A 60 0.60 -0.32 8.66
C VAL A 60 0.82 0.82 9.64
N LEU A 61 1.33 1.95 9.13
CA LEU A 61 1.46 3.16 9.94
C LEU A 61 0.07 3.76 10.19
N PRO A 62 -0.31 4.01 11.45
CA PRO A 62 -1.61 4.59 11.79
C PRO A 62 -1.72 6.03 11.26
N PRO A 63 -2.96 6.54 11.07
CA PRO A 63 -3.16 7.96 10.83
C PRO A 63 -2.59 8.78 12.00
N ARG A 64 -2.07 9.99 11.70
CA ARG A 64 -1.40 10.88 12.67
C ARG A 64 -2.27 11.42 13.83
N GLU A 65 -3.51 10.95 13.99
CA GLU A 65 -4.42 11.42 15.04
C GLU A 65 -4.26 10.61 16.34
N GLY A 66 -3.58 11.21 17.32
CA GLY A 66 -3.76 10.90 18.75
C GLY A 66 -3.23 9.57 19.29
N SER A 67 -2.57 8.73 18.50
CA SER A 67 -2.07 7.43 18.97
C SER A 67 -0.59 7.47 19.40
N GLN A 68 -0.31 6.78 20.51
CA GLN A 68 1.04 6.48 21.02
C GLN A 68 1.97 5.98 19.91
N GLU A 69 3.21 6.47 19.95
CA GLU A 69 4.25 6.36 18.93
C GLU A 69 4.43 4.93 18.38
N PRO A 70 4.43 4.73 17.04
CA PRO A 70 5.02 3.54 16.46
C PRO A 70 6.55 3.62 16.57
N LEU A 71 7.21 2.48 16.84
CA LEU A 71 8.68 2.35 16.91
C LEU A 71 9.39 2.72 15.60
N GLU A 72 8.66 2.78 14.47
CA GLU A 72 9.13 3.34 13.21
C GLU A 72 8.20 4.46 12.74
N ILE A 73 8.77 5.64 12.55
CA ILE A 73 8.06 6.88 12.19
C ILE A 73 7.89 7.04 10.68
N THR A 74 8.47 6.14 9.88
CA THR A 74 8.54 6.25 8.42
C THR A 74 8.34 4.89 7.76
N GLY A 75 7.54 4.88 6.69
CA GLY A 75 7.27 3.74 5.83
C GLY A 75 7.33 4.13 4.37
N GLN A 76 6.82 3.24 3.52
CA GLN A 76 6.73 3.39 2.07
C GLN A 76 5.28 3.28 1.62
N CYS A 77 4.92 4.13 0.66
CA CYS A 77 3.63 4.08 0.00
C CYS A 77 3.50 2.79 -0.82
N SER A 78 2.52 1.98 -0.47
CA SER A 78 2.16 0.75 -1.14
C SER A 78 0.96 0.98 -2.04
N TYR A 79 1.11 0.69 -3.33
CA TYR A 79 0.03 0.79 -4.33
C TYR A 79 -0.75 -0.51 -4.50
N ARG A 80 -0.33 -1.58 -3.81
CA ARG A 80 -1.02 -2.88 -3.82
C ARG A 80 -2.06 -2.95 -2.70
N LEU A 81 -3.16 -3.63 -2.98
CA LEU A 81 -4.14 -4.03 -1.97
C LEU A 81 -3.52 -5.04 -1.01
N GLY A 82 -4.00 -5.03 0.24
CA GLY A 82 -3.59 -5.96 1.29
C GLY A 82 -3.99 -7.40 0.95
N ARG A 83 -3.08 -8.35 1.18
CA ARG A 83 -3.32 -9.79 1.01
C ARG A 83 -3.88 -10.39 2.30
N GLU A 84 -4.40 -11.60 2.22
CA GLU A 84 -4.89 -12.32 3.40
C GLU A 84 -3.80 -12.41 4.48
N TYR A 85 -4.20 -12.16 5.73
CA TYR A 85 -3.39 -12.04 6.94
C TYR A 85 -2.39 -10.88 6.98
N GLU A 86 -2.31 -10.04 5.95
CA GLU A 86 -1.55 -8.79 6.07
C GLU A 86 -2.27 -7.81 6.99
N GLN A 87 -1.47 -7.06 7.75
CA GLN A 87 -2.00 -5.96 8.55
C GLN A 87 -2.69 -4.92 7.65
N CYS A 88 -3.80 -4.43 8.14
CA CYS A 88 -4.60 -3.38 7.53
C CYS A 88 -4.99 -2.35 8.60
N TYR A 89 -5.60 -1.26 8.18
CA TYR A 89 -6.18 -0.28 9.08
C TYR A 89 -7.52 0.17 8.48
N PRO A 90 -8.64 0.07 9.21
CA PRO A 90 -9.95 0.47 8.70
C PRO A 90 -9.92 1.88 8.11
N LYS A 91 -10.36 2.05 6.85
CA LYS A 91 -10.38 3.31 6.09
C LYS A 91 -9.05 3.83 5.53
N TYR A 92 -7.90 3.29 5.93
CA TYR A 92 -6.59 3.79 5.47
C TYR A 92 -5.71 2.73 4.78
N CYS A 93 -6.07 1.44 4.89
CA CYS A 93 -5.37 0.39 4.16
C CYS A 93 -6.38 -0.63 3.65
N GLU A 94 -6.60 -0.63 2.33
CA GLU A 94 -7.60 -1.47 1.66
C GLU A 94 -7.10 -2.91 1.45
N CYS A 95 -7.96 -3.89 1.75
CA CYS A 95 -7.72 -5.30 1.45
C CYS A 95 -8.14 -5.64 0.00
N ALA A 96 -7.60 -6.74 -0.53
CA ALA A 96 -7.98 -7.25 -1.84
C ALA A 96 -9.47 -7.67 -1.89
N PRO A 97 -10.10 -7.71 -3.09
CA PRO A 97 -11.49 -8.15 -3.21
C PRO A 97 -11.73 -9.54 -2.61
N GLY A 98 -12.83 -9.68 -1.86
CA GLY A 98 -13.15 -10.92 -1.12
C GLY A 98 -12.55 -10.98 0.30
N LEU A 99 -11.74 -10.00 0.67
CA LEU A 99 -11.19 -9.85 2.02
C LEU A 99 -11.80 -8.62 2.73
N GLU A 100 -11.88 -8.69 4.04
CA GLU A 100 -12.32 -7.60 4.91
C GLU A 100 -11.25 -7.30 5.97
N CYS A 101 -11.02 -6.02 6.23
CA CYS A 101 -10.10 -5.60 7.29
C CYS A 101 -10.80 -5.79 8.65
N TYR A 102 -10.39 -6.82 9.38
CA TYR A 102 -11.07 -7.27 10.59
C TYR A 102 -10.08 -7.56 11.71
N ARG A 103 -10.57 -7.42 12.95
CA ARG A 103 -9.87 -7.80 14.16
C ARG A 103 -10.74 -8.86 14.86
N PRO A 104 -10.26 -10.11 15.00
CA PRO A 104 -11.00 -11.14 15.72
C PRO A 104 -11.26 -10.74 17.17
N ILE A 105 -12.41 -11.15 17.71
CA ILE A 105 -12.70 -10.98 19.13
C ILE A 105 -11.85 -12.00 19.92
N SER A 106 -11.00 -11.46 20.81
CA SER A 106 -10.05 -12.22 21.62
C SER A 106 -9.94 -11.57 23.02
N GLY A 107 -9.60 -12.36 24.02
CA GLY A 107 -9.21 -11.92 25.36
C GLY A 107 -7.79 -11.32 25.41
N VAL A 108 -6.99 -11.49 24.36
CA VAL A 108 -5.69 -10.83 24.20
C VAL A 108 -5.90 -9.38 23.78
N CYS A 109 -5.32 -8.44 24.53
CA CYS A 109 -5.40 -7.06 24.11
C CYS A 109 -4.68 -6.83 22.79
N CYS A 110 -5.32 -5.98 21.99
CA CYS A 110 -4.63 -5.12 21.05
C CYS A 110 -4.09 -5.83 19.80
N ILE A 111 -4.67 -6.97 19.41
CA ILE A 111 -4.32 -7.66 18.15
C ILE A 111 -4.47 -6.67 16.98
N PRO A 112 -3.50 -6.56 16.05
CA PRO A 112 -3.64 -5.67 14.90
C PRO A 112 -4.81 -6.09 14.00
N TYR A 113 -5.37 -5.14 13.25
CA TYR A 113 -6.33 -5.47 12.21
C TYR A 113 -5.61 -6.18 11.06
N GLN A 114 -6.22 -7.22 10.52
CA GLN A 114 -5.68 -7.98 9.39
C GLN A 114 -6.75 -8.19 8.32
N CYS A 115 -6.31 -8.39 7.08
CA CYS A 115 -7.20 -8.76 6.00
C CYS A 115 -7.60 -10.24 6.14
N HIS A 116 -8.87 -10.51 6.35
CA HIS A 116 -9.40 -11.86 6.47
C HIS A 116 -10.46 -12.15 5.41
N ASN A 117 -10.69 -13.42 5.11
CA ASN A 117 -11.78 -13.84 4.22
C ASN A 117 -13.13 -13.25 4.69
N ALA A 118 -13.83 -12.53 3.82
CA ALA A 118 -15.07 -11.85 4.17
C ALA A 118 -16.19 -12.81 4.63
N THR A 119 -16.19 -14.06 4.14
CA THR A 119 -17.16 -15.09 4.57
C THR A 119 -16.88 -15.48 6.02
N TRP A 120 -15.62 -15.72 6.37
CA TRP A 120 -15.21 -16.03 7.73
C TRP A 120 -15.47 -14.85 8.69
N VAL A 121 -15.19 -13.61 8.27
CA VAL A 121 -15.48 -12.42 9.09
C VAL A 121 -16.97 -12.31 9.41
N ARG A 122 -17.83 -12.63 8.44
CA ARG A 122 -19.29 -12.64 8.66
C ARG A 122 -19.69 -13.72 9.68
N GLU A 123 -19.17 -14.93 9.53
CA GLU A 123 -19.44 -16.06 10.44
C GLU A 123 -18.94 -15.76 11.86
N ASP A 124 -17.75 -15.18 12.01
CA ASP A 124 -17.19 -14.81 13.32
C ASP A 124 -18.03 -13.72 14.00
N ARG A 125 -18.46 -12.68 13.25
CA ARG A 125 -19.36 -11.64 13.77
C ARG A 125 -20.70 -12.22 14.23
N GLU A 126 -21.28 -13.12 13.45
CA GLU A 126 -22.56 -13.75 13.79
C GLU A 126 -22.43 -14.65 15.02
N TYR A 127 -21.34 -15.41 15.12
CA TYR A 127 -21.02 -16.21 16.30
C TYR A 127 -20.93 -15.33 17.55
N TRP A 128 -20.14 -14.27 17.52
CA TRP A 128 -19.95 -13.41 18.69
C TRP A 128 -21.20 -12.59 19.04
N ASP A 129 -21.96 -12.10 18.06
CA ASP A 129 -23.24 -11.43 18.33
C ASP A 129 -24.25 -12.38 19.01
N THR A 130 -24.28 -13.65 18.59
CA THR A 130 -25.12 -14.67 19.23
C THR A 130 -24.59 -15.02 20.62
N CYS A 131 -23.28 -15.22 20.75
CA CYS A 131 -22.63 -15.58 22.00
C CYS A 131 -22.84 -14.48 23.05
N PHE A 132 -22.62 -13.20 22.74
CA PHE A 132 -22.80 -12.12 23.72
C PHE A 132 -24.24 -11.92 24.21
N ARG A 133 -25.24 -12.53 23.55
CA ARG A 133 -26.63 -12.56 24.02
C ARG A 133 -26.91 -13.71 24.99
N ASP A 134 -26.07 -14.74 25.01
CA ASP A 134 -26.15 -15.86 25.94
C ASP A 134 -25.36 -15.56 27.23
N PRO A 135 -26.00 -15.58 28.41
CA PRO A 135 -25.29 -15.39 29.69
C PRO A 135 -24.23 -16.46 30.00
N HIS A 136 -24.23 -17.59 29.29
CA HIS A 136 -23.24 -18.67 29.43
C HIS A 136 -22.13 -18.62 28.37
N CYS A 137 -22.12 -17.60 27.51
CA CYS A 137 -21.08 -17.45 26.52
C CYS A 137 -19.70 -17.41 27.18
N PRO A 138 -18.77 -18.29 26.77
CA PRO A 138 -17.42 -18.25 27.29
C PRO A 138 -16.75 -16.95 26.87
N LEU A 139 -16.00 -16.35 27.80
CA LEU A 139 -15.16 -15.20 27.45
C LEU A 139 -14.16 -15.62 26.37
N PRO A 140 -13.86 -14.73 25.42
CA PRO A 140 -12.87 -15.02 24.39
C PRO A 140 -11.49 -15.28 25.03
N PRO A 141 -10.73 -16.25 24.50
CA PRO A 141 -9.39 -16.59 24.99
C PRO A 141 -8.36 -15.50 24.67
#